data_AF-A0A0P7CYU8-F1
#
_entry.id   AF-A0A0P7CYU8-F1
#
_cell.length_a   1.000
_cell.length_b   1.000
_cell.length_c   1.000
_cell.angle_alpha   90.00
_cell.angle_beta   90.00
_cell.angle_gamma   90.00
#
_symmetry.space_group_name_H-M   'P 1'
#
loop_
_entity.id
_entity.type
_entity.pdbx_description
1 polymer ?
#
loop_
_entity_poly.entity_id
_entity_poly.type
_entity_poly.pdbx_seq_one_letter_code
_entity_poly.pdbx_strand_id
1 'polypeptide(L)'
;MVISDALIAELLSIPKVIKNPGAKAKVQKKSERINYQVVASDSDKSFEMYTRQNQIDPDAYSCGLIYHPRSGEKVTLVRYNGSNHVHRNPLEDGELIKHKCHIHRATERYMEMGDKAEKFAETTDRYHDLAGAIRCMLSDCNISGIDLPCQDYGVEVYSQLSFDL
;
A
#
# COMPACT_ATOMS: atom_id res chain seq x y z
N MET A 1 -1.65 -17.09 13.30
CA MET A 1 -3.04 -17.19 12.83
C MET A 1 -2.97 -17.48 11.35
N VAL A 2 -3.76 -18.41 10.84
CA VAL A 2 -3.98 -18.60 9.40
C VAL A 2 -5.40 -18.10 9.12
N ILE A 3 -5.56 -17.26 8.10
CA ILE A 3 -6.88 -16.85 7.59
C ILE A 3 -7.01 -17.34 6.16
N SER A 4 -8.23 -17.74 5.77
CA SER A 4 -8.45 -18.30 4.45
C SER A 4 -8.41 -17.24 3.35
N ASP A 5 -8.11 -17.67 2.12
CA ASP A 5 -8.14 -16.77 0.96
C ASP A 5 -9.53 -16.15 0.75
N ALA A 6 -10.60 -16.89 1.09
CA ALA A 6 -11.96 -16.37 1.07
C ALA A 6 -12.16 -15.22 2.08
N LEU A 7 -11.65 -15.36 3.31
CA LEU A 7 -11.70 -14.29 4.30
C LEU A 7 -10.80 -13.11 3.90
N ILE A 8 -9.62 -13.36 3.32
CA ILE A 8 -8.75 -12.30 2.79
C ILE A 8 -9.49 -11.49 1.72
N ALA A 9 -10.17 -12.16 0.78
CA ALA A 9 -10.96 -11.52 -0.26
C ALA A 9 -12.14 -10.71 0.30
N GLU A 10 -12.85 -11.25 1.30
CA GLU A 10 -13.89 -10.51 2.03
C GLU A 10 -13.31 -9.24 2.66
N LEU A 11 -12.22 -9.37 3.43
CA LEU A 11 -11.59 -8.25 4.12
C LEU A 11 -11.09 -7.16 3.16
N LEU A 12 -10.56 -7.52 1.99
CA LEU A 12 -10.12 -6.57 0.98
C LEU A 12 -11.30 -5.84 0.33
N SER A 13 -12.41 -6.54 0.05
CA SER A 13 -13.55 -5.98 -0.69
C SER A 13 -14.53 -5.14 0.15
N ILE A 14 -14.64 -5.40 1.46
CA ILE A 14 -15.55 -4.65 2.35
C ILE A 14 -15.29 -3.14 2.24
N PRO A 15 -16.31 -2.28 2.07
CA PRO A 15 -16.13 -0.83 2.10
C PRO A 15 -15.56 -0.35 3.43
N LYS A 16 -14.53 0.49 3.38
CA LYS A 16 -13.80 1.00 4.54
C LYS A 16 -13.72 2.53 4.54
N VAL A 17 -13.62 3.11 5.73
CA VAL A 17 -13.49 4.57 5.93
C VAL A 17 -12.33 4.88 6.86
N ILE A 18 -11.46 5.81 6.43
CA ILE A 18 -10.42 6.40 7.27
C ILE A 18 -11.06 7.31 8.33
N LYS A 19 -10.67 7.12 9.60
CA LYS A 19 -11.24 7.85 10.74
C LYS A 19 -10.38 9.02 11.23
N ASN A 20 -9.15 9.11 10.78
CA ASN A 20 -8.20 10.15 11.15
C ASN A 20 -7.50 10.76 9.90
N PRO A 21 -8.25 11.38 8.97
CA PRO A 21 -7.67 11.91 7.72
C PRO A 21 -6.53 12.92 7.94
N GLY A 22 -6.53 13.63 9.07
CA GLY A 22 -5.48 14.57 9.46
C GLY A 22 -4.24 13.95 10.13
N ALA A 23 -4.04 12.63 10.04
CA ALA A 23 -2.90 11.95 10.63
C ALA A 23 -1.57 12.58 10.20
N LYS A 24 -0.66 12.77 11.16
CA LYS A 24 0.61 13.45 10.92
C LYS A 24 1.72 12.46 10.63
N ALA A 25 2.58 12.85 9.69
CA ALA A 25 3.84 12.21 9.40
C ALA A 25 4.74 12.13 10.64
N LYS A 26 5.39 10.99 10.81
CA LYS A 26 6.45 10.76 11.79
C LYS A 26 7.69 10.26 11.06
N VAL A 27 8.82 10.89 11.31
CA VAL A 27 10.11 10.43 10.78
C VAL A 27 10.69 9.37 11.71
N GLN A 28 11.00 8.20 11.16
CA GLN A 28 11.63 7.09 11.87
C GLN A 28 12.65 6.43 10.95
N LYS A 29 13.91 6.27 11.41
CA LYS A 29 14.99 5.63 10.63
C LYS A 29 15.10 6.17 9.19
N LYS A 30 15.12 7.50 9.05
CA LYS A 30 15.17 8.21 7.75
C LYS A 30 13.99 7.90 6.81
N SER A 31 12.87 7.43 7.37
CA SER A 31 11.63 7.20 6.62
C SER A 31 10.52 8.02 7.25
N GLU A 32 9.77 8.76 6.44
CA GLU A 32 8.52 9.36 6.85
C GLU A 32 7.43 8.29 6.83
N ARG A 33 6.62 8.20 7.90
CA ARG A 33 5.49 7.27 8.01
C ARG A 33 4.24 7.99 8.49
N ILE A 34 3.10 7.69 7.87
CA ILE A 34 1.76 8.08 8.35
C ILE A 34 0.95 6.81 8.62
N ASN A 35 0.22 6.78 9.73
CA ASN A 35 -0.69 5.70 10.08
C ASN A 35 -2.13 6.23 10.16
N TYR A 36 -3.02 5.60 9.41
CA TYR A 36 -4.44 5.87 9.39
C TYR A 36 -5.21 4.74 10.08
N GLN A 37 -6.12 5.11 10.96
CA GLN A 37 -7.13 4.23 11.52
C GLN A 37 -8.23 4.05 10.47
N VAL A 38 -8.52 2.81 10.14
CA VAL A 38 -9.49 2.44 9.12
C VAL A 38 -10.49 1.46 9.72
N VAL A 39 -11.77 1.62 9.44
CA VAL A 39 -12.82 0.69 9.90
C VAL A 39 -13.69 0.28 8.73
N ALA A 40 -14.23 -0.94 8.79
CA ALA A 40 -15.30 -1.34 7.89
C ALA A 40 -16.53 -0.45 8.10
N SER A 41 -17.29 -0.24 7.02
CA SER A 41 -18.48 0.62 7.04
C SER A 41 -19.71 -0.07 7.63
N ASP A 42 -19.73 -1.41 7.59
CA ASP A 42 -20.88 -2.27 7.88
C ASP A 42 -20.65 -3.25 9.03
N SER A 43 -19.47 -3.21 9.67
CA SER A 43 -19.09 -4.18 10.71
C SER A 43 -18.02 -3.61 11.65
N ASP A 44 -17.82 -4.25 12.80
CA ASP A 44 -16.80 -3.86 13.79
C ASP A 44 -15.36 -4.23 13.37
N LYS A 45 -15.13 -4.58 12.11
CA LYS A 45 -13.80 -4.96 11.63
C LYS A 45 -12.91 -3.72 11.56
N SER A 46 -11.72 -3.80 12.14
CA SER A 46 -10.79 -2.69 12.23
C SER A 46 -9.49 -2.96 11.49
N PHE A 47 -8.90 -1.90 10.96
CA PHE A 47 -7.75 -1.93 10.08
C PHE A 47 -6.81 -0.76 10.37
N GLU A 48 -5.55 -0.90 9.97
CA GLU A 48 -4.58 0.20 9.86
C GLU A 48 -4.15 0.29 8.39
N MET A 49 -4.28 1.47 7.82
CA MET A 49 -3.56 1.82 6.59
C MET A 49 -2.29 2.58 6.98
N TYR A 50 -1.18 2.30 6.32
CA TYR A 50 0.03 3.10 6.49
C TYR A 50 0.63 3.53 5.17
N THR A 51 1.38 4.62 5.22
CA THR A 51 2.29 5.06 4.15
C THR A 51 3.69 5.17 4.71
N ARG A 52 4.70 4.93 3.87
CA ARG A 52 6.10 5.04 4.22
C ARG A 52 6.90 5.53 3.01
N GLN A 53 7.69 6.58 3.19
CA GLN A 53 8.64 7.08 2.19
C GLN A 53 10.03 7.18 2.81
N ASN A 54 11.05 6.57 2.19
CA ASN A 54 12.44 6.85 2.57
C ASN A 54 12.82 8.28 2.13
N GLN A 55 13.52 9.02 2.99
CA GLN A 55 13.91 10.42 2.74
C GLN A 55 15.12 10.56 1.81
N ILE A 56 15.84 9.47 1.53
CA ILE A 56 17.04 9.44 0.69
C ILE A 56 16.75 8.74 -0.63
N ASP A 57 16.12 7.57 -0.57
CA ASP A 57 15.83 6.74 -1.74
C ASP A 57 14.37 6.94 -2.17
N PRO A 58 14.10 7.68 -3.25
CA PRO A 58 12.74 7.97 -3.69
C PRO A 58 11.97 6.70 -4.08
N ASP A 59 12.65 5.66 -4.56
CA ASP A 59 12.05 4.38 -4.96
C ASP A 59 11.76 3.47 -3.74
N ALA A 60 12.29 3.82 -2.56
CA ALA A 60 12.09 3.06 -1.32
C ALA A 60 10.85 3.50 -0.55
N TYR A 61 9.69 3.32 -1.19
CA TYR A 61 8.38 3.60 -0.61
C TYR A 61 7.53 2.35 -0.42
N SER A 62 6.55 2.46 0.48
CA SER A 62 5.48 1.48 0.59
C SER A 62 4.20 2.06 1.19
N CYS A 63 3.06 1.46 0.85
CA CYS A 63 1.82 1.61 1.60
C CYS A 63 1.14 0.26 1.75
N GLY A 64 0.38 0.07 2.83
CA GLY A 64 -0.27 -1.22 3.07
C GLY A 64 -1.47 -1.13 3.98
N LEU A 65 -2.27 -2.19 3.93
CA LEU A 65 -3.45 -2.39 4.75
C LEU A 65 -3.24 -3.58 5.68
N ILE A 66 -3.47 -3.34 6.96
CA ILE A 66 -3.34 -4.33 8.04
C ILE A 66 -4.72 -4.54 8.64
N TYR A 67 -5.13 -5.80 8.78
CA TYR A 67 -6.31 -6.20 9.52
C TYR A 67 -5.98 -6.43 11.00
N HIS A 68 -6.84 -5.92 11.87
CA HIS A 68 -6.80 -6.15 13.31
C HIS A 68 -7.98 -7.06 13.71
N PRO A 69 -7.76 -8.38 13.82
CA PRO A 69 -8.80 -9.26 14.34
C PRO A 69 -9.12 -8.93 15.80
N ARG A 70 -10.36 -9.23 16.23
CA ARG A 70 -10.77 -9.05 17.64
C ARG A 70 -9.89 -9.86 18.61
N SER A 71 -9.37 -10.99 18.16
CA SER A 71 -8.43 -11.83 18.90
C SER A 71 -7.32 -12.32 17.96
N GLY A 72 -6.11 -12.47 18.50
CA GLY A 72 -4.94 -12.94 17.75
C GLY A 72 -4.11 -11.84 17.09
N GLU A 73 -3.20 -12.26 16.23
CA GLU A 73 -2.18 -11.40 15.63
C GLU A 73 -2.70 -10.57 14.46
N LYS A 74 -2.08 -9.41 14.25
CA LYS A 74 -2.35 -8.54 13.10
C LYS A 74 -1.95 -9.25 11.79
N VAL A 75 -2.71 -9.03 10.73
CA VAL A 75 -2.42 -9.61 9.41
C VAL A 75 -2.28 -8.49 8.38
N THR A 76 -1.11 -8.36 7.76
CA THR A 76 -0.96 -7.48 6.59
C THR A 76 -1.68 -8.14 5.42
N LEU A 77 -2.74 -7.51 4.92
CA LEU A 77 -3.54 -8.05 3.81
C LEU A 77 -2.90 -7.76 2.46
N VAL A 78 -2.34 -6.55 2.31
CA VAL A 78 -1.70 -6.10 1.08
C VAL A 78 -0.66 -5.04 1.39
N ARG A 79 0.41 -4.99 0.58
CA ARG A 79 1.41 -3.93 0.62
C ARG A 79 1.93 -3.62 -0.79
N TYR A 80 1.80 -2.37 -1.19
CA TYR A 80 2.30 -1.81 -2.45
C TYR A 80 3.70 -1.27 -2.17
N ASN A 81 4.70 -1.72 -2.91
CA ASN A 81 6.09 -1.28 -2.76
C ASN A 81 6.62 -0.65 -4.05
N GLY A 82 7.59 0.25 -3.89
CA GLY A 82 8.45 0.71 -4.97
C GLY A 82 9.48 -0.31 -5.43
N SER A 83 10.37 0.12 -6.32
CA SER A 83 11.33 -0.69 -7.07
C SER A 83 12.71 -0.83 -6.37
N ASN A 84 12.86 -0.35 -5.13
CA ASN A 84 14.18 -0.26 -4.50
C ASN A 84 14.84 -1.60 -4.11
N HIS A 85 14.13 -2.72 -4.21
CA HIS A 85 14.65 -4.01 -3.75
C HIS A 85 14.23 -5.19 -4.63
N VAL A 86 14.95 -6.29 -4.45
CA VAL A 86 14.64 -7.58 -5.05
C VAL A 86 13.71 -8.35 -4.12
N HIS A 87 12.71 -9.01 -4.69
CA HIS A 87 11.80 -9.90 -3.98
C HIS A 87 11.75 -11.27 -4.66
N ARG A 88 11.50 -12.33 -3.88
CA ARG A 88 11.36 -13.70 -4.37
C ARG A 88 10.12 -14.32 -3.78
N ASN A 89 9.37 -15.03 -4.61
CA ASN A 89 8.20 -15.84 -4.29
C ASN A 89 8.60 -17.32 -4.10
N PRO A 90 8.94 -17.80 -2.88
CA PRO A 90 9.52 -19.13 -2.70
C PRO A 90 8.60 -20.29 -3.07
N LEU A 91 7.27 -20.11 -2.99
CA LEU A 91 6.29 -21.13 -3.37
C LEU A 91 5.96 -21.11 -4.87
N GLU A 92 6.39 -20.08 -5.61
CA GLU A 92 6.14 -19.91 -7.06
C GLU A 92 7.42 -20.24 -7.83
N ASP A 93 8.00 -21.41 -7.57
CA ASP A 93 9.28 -21.85 -8.13
C ASP A 93 10.45 -20.87 -7.88
N GLY A 94 10.26 -19.91 -6.97
CA GLY A 94 11.25 -18.88 -6.70
C GLY A 94 11.31 -17.75 -7.72
N GLU A 95 10.20 -17.40 -8.37
CA GLU A 95 10.10 -16.23 -9.26
C GLU A 95 10.75 -15.00 -8.61
N LEU A 96 11.61 -14.33 -9.37
CA LEU A 96 12.46 -13.23 -8.89
C LEU A 96 12.00 -11.90 -9.47
N ILE A 97 11.49 -11.03 -8.61
CA ILE A 97 11.12 -9.65 -8.92
C ILE A 97 12.36 -8.78 -8.71
N LYS A 98 12.96 -8.29 -9.80
CA LYS A 98 14.16 -7.44 -9.75
C LYS A 98 13.81 -5.98 -10.01
N HIS A 99 13.93 -5.15 -8.98
CA HIS A 99 13.84 -3.69 -9.10
C HIS A 99 12.62 -3.18 -9.88
N LYS A 100 11.45 -3.75 -9.58
CA LYS A 100 10.16 -3.33 -10.13
C LYS A 100 9.20 -2.99 -9.01
N CYS A 101 8.29 -2.06 -9.25
CA CYS A 101 7.12 -1.90 -8.40
C CYS A 101 6.37 -3.23 -8.30
N HIS A 102 5.92 -3.56 -7.09
CA HIS A 102 5.26 -4.84 -6.85
C HIS A 102 4.33 -4.77 -5.65
N ILE A 103 3.28 -5.58 -5.69
CA ILE A 103 2.23 -5.64 -4.69
C ILE A 103 2.34 -6.99 -3.98
N HIS A 104 2.64 -6.94 -2.68
CA HIS A 104 2.58 -8.06 -1.77
C HIS A 104 1.13 -8.33 -1.37
N ARG A 105 0.71 -9.59 -1.33
CA ARG A 105 -0.66 -10.01 -0.99
C ARG A 105 -0.64 -11.11 0.07
N ALA A 106 -1.54 -11.00 1.04
CA ALA A 106 -1.84 -12.09 1.95
C ALA A 106 -2.32 -13.30 1.15
N THR A 107 -1.83 -14.48 1.50
CA THR A 107 -2.36 -15.75 0.99
C THR A 107 -2.37 -16.79 2.09
N GLU A 108 -3.39 -17.63 2.10
CA GLU A 108 -3.57 -18.73 3.05
C GLU A 108 -2.36 -19.67 3.05
N ARG A 109 -1.94 -20.13 1.87
CA ARG A 109 -0.82 -21.07 1.69
C ARG A 109 0.52 -20.60 2.25
N TYR A 110 0.82 -19.29 2.22
CA TYR A 110 2.05 -18.78 2.83
C TYR A 110 1.95 -18.72 4.36
N MET A 111 0.76 -18.45 4.90
CA MET A 111 0.52 -18.50 6.33
C MET A 111 0.56 -19.92 6.87
N GLU A 112 0.05 -20.92 6.14
CA GLU A 112 0.12 -22.34 6.49
C GLU A 112 1.56 -22.84 6.62
N MET A 113 2.47 -22.30 5.81
CA MET A 113 3.91 -22.58 5.89
C MET A 113 4.63 -21.80 7.00
N GLY A 114 3.92 -20.98 7.77
CA GLY A 114 4.47 -20.16 8.86
C GLY A 114 5.28 -18.95 8.39
N ASP A 115 5.19 -18.58 7.11
CA ASP A 115 5.81 -17.34 6.59
C ASP A 115 4.89 -16.13 6.87
N LYS A 116 5.34 -14.94 6.49
CA LYS A 116 4.50 -13.74 6.53
C LYS A 116 3.29 -13.94 5.61
N ALA A 117 2.13 -13.46 6.06
CA ALA A 117 0.90 -13.55 5.28
C ALA A 117 1.10 -12.96 3.87
N GLU A 118 1.65 -11.73 3.82
CA GLU A 118 1.91 -10.97 2.61
C GLU A 118 3.22 -11.35 1.89
N LYS A 119 3.69 -12.60 2.00
CA LYS A 119 4.96 -12.99 1.40
C LYS A 119 4.92 -13.08 -0.12
N PHE A 120 3.78 -13.47 -0.70
CA PHE A 120 3.59 -13.51 -2.16
C PHE A 120 3.52 -12.09 -2.73
N ALA A 121 4.18 -11.83 -3.85
CA ALA A 121 4.07 -10.56 -4.56
C ALA A 121 3.98 -10.69 -6.09
N GLU A 122 3.37 -9.69 -6.71
CA GLU A 122 3.23 -9.57 -8.17
C GLU A 122 3.78 -8.23 -8.64
N THR A 123 4.48 -8.20 -9.78
CA THR A 123 4.92 -6.93 -10.38
C THR A 123 3.75 -6.12 -10.90
N THR A 124 3.90 -4.80 -10.96
CA THR A 124 2.86 -3.92 -11.50
C THR A 124 3.43 -2.66 -12.14
N ASP A 125 2.75 -2.20 -13.17
CA ASP A 125 3.02 -0.92 -13.85
C ASP A 125 1.97 0.15 -13.51
N ARG A 126 1.05 -0.13 -12.57
CA ARG A 126 -0.05 0.78 -12.19
C ARG A 126 0.40 2.03 -11.44
N TYR A 127 1.62 2.04 -10.92
CA TYR A 127 2.20 3.16 -10.20
C TYR A 127 3.73 3.11 -10.26
N HIS A 128 4.35 4.27 -10.10
CA HIS A 128 5.80 4.47 -10.07
C HIS A 128 6.25 5.34 -8.89
N ASP A 129 5.31 5.77 -8.04
CA ASP A 129 5.55 6.59 -6.86
C ASP A 129 4.61 6.20 -5.71
N LEU A 130 4.84 6.75 -4.52
CA LEU A 130 4.01 6.51 -3.34
C LEU A 130 2.57 7.00 -3.55
N ALA A 131 2.36 8.14 -4.22
CA ALA A 131 1.02 8.69 -4.43
C ALA A 131 0.15 7.78 -5.31
N GLY A 132 0.72 7.25 -6.39
CA GLY A 132 0.10 6.25 -7.27
C GLY A 132 -0.15 4.94 -6.55
N ALA A 133 0.78 4.48 -5.72
CA ALA A 133 0.59 3.29 -4.88
C ALA A 133 -0.61 3.47 -3.92
N ILE A 134 -0.72 4.63 -3.27
CA ILE A 134 -1.85 4.95 -2.38
C ILE A 134 -3.16 4.98 -3.18
N ARG A 135 -3.21 5.64 -4.35
CA ARG A 135 -4.41 5.64 -5.21
C ARG A 135 -4.85 4.22 -5.58
N CYS A 136 -3.90 3.36 -5.97
CA CYS A 136 -4.20 1.96 -6.27
C CYS A 136 -4.76 1.23 -5.05
N MET A 137 -4.13 1.40 -3.88
CA MET A 137 -4.59 0.74 -2.64
C MET A 137 -5.99 1.21 -2.21
N LEU A 138 -6.27 2.53 -2.27
CA LEU A 138 -7.59 3.06 -1.92
C LEU A 138 -8.68 2.44 -2.81
N SER A 139 -8.41 2.36 -4.12
CA SER A 139 -9.31 1.74 -5.10
C SER A 139 -9.47 0.23 -4.87
N ASP A 140 -8.35 -0.51 -4.80
CA ASP A 140 -8.36 -1.97 -4.72
C ASP A 140 -8.93 -2.50 -3.40
N CYS A 141 -8.79 -1.73 -2.31
CA CYS A 141 -9.22 -2.12 -0.96
C CYS A 141 -10.51 -1.42 -0.51
N ASN A 142 -11.19 -0.71 -1.43
CA ASN A 142 -12.44 0.00 -1.20
C ASN A 142 -12.38 0.95 0.02
N ILE A 143 -11.32 1.77 0.09
CA ILE A 143 -11.06 2.69 1.21
C ILE A 143 -11.41 4.11 0.78
N SER A 144 -12.20 4.79 1.61
CA SER A 144 -12.59 6.20 1.44
C SER A 144 -12.22 7.03 2.68
N GLY A 145 -12.52 8.34 2.64
CA GLY A 145 -12.37 9.23 3.79
C GLY A 145 -11.01 9.92 3.92
N ILE A 146 -10.26 10.03 2.82
CA ILE A 146 -9.08 10.90 2.71
C ILE A 146 -9.04 11.53 1.33
N ASP A 147 -8.72 12.83 1.29
CA ASP A 147 -8.34 13.50 0.05
C ASP A 147 -6.82 13.39 -0.09
N LEU A 148 -6.37 12.72 -1.14
CA LEU A 148 -4.95 12.78 -1.49
C LEU A 148 -4.68 14.16 -2.09
N PRO A 149 -3.60 14.86 -1.71
CA PRO A 149 -3.18 16.03 -2.45
C PRO A 149 -2.99 15.61 -3.91
N CYS A 150 -3.72 16.26 -4.81
CA CYS A 150 -3.46 16.14 -6.23
C CYS A 150 -2.00 16.54 -6.43
N GLN A 151 -1.17 15.62 -6.93
CA GLN A 151 0.15 16.01 -7.37
C GLN A 151 -0.05 16.71 -8.70
N ASP A 152 -0.17 18.04 -8.65
CA ASP A 152 0.05 18.89 -9.81
C ASP A 152 1.52 18.70 -10.21
N TYR A 153 1.77 17.73 -11.08
CA TYR A 153 3.01 17.73 -11.85
C TYR A 153 2.98 19.01 -12.66
N GLY A 154 3.79 19.99 -12.25
CA GLY A 154 3.92 21.28 -12.90
C GLY A 154 4.05 21.10 -14.40
N VAL A 155 2.97 21.33 -15.11
CA VAL A 155 3.05 21.68 -16.52
C VAL A 155 3.63 23.08 -16.49
N GLU A 156 4.94 23.21 -16.65
CA GLU A 156 5.53 24.48 -17.09
C GLU A 156 4.88 24.78 -18.45
N VAL A 157 3.79 25.53 -18.41
CA VAL A 157 3.24 26.17 -19.59
C VAL A 157 4.28 27.24 -19.95
N TYR A 158 5.17 26.92 -20.88
CA TYR A 158 5.92 27.95 -21.62
C TYR A 158 4.91 28.71 -22.50
N SER A 159 4.14 29.61 -21.88
CA SER A 159 3.38 30.62 -22.59
C SER A 159 4.18 31.92 -22.63
N GLN A 160 4.37 32.40 -23.86
CA GLN A 160 4.78 33.76 -24.25
C GLN A 160 6.29 34.03 -24.27
N LEU A 161 6.93 33.56 -25.35
CA LEU A 161 7.85 34.44 -26.07
C LEU A 161 7.01 35.47 -26.82
N SER A 162 7.00 36.70 -26.32
CA SER A 162 6.56 37.87 -27.06
C SER A 162 7.46 38.02 -28.30
N PHE A 163 6.87 37.91 -29.48
CA PHE A 163 7.44 38.53 -30.67
C PHE A 163 7.11 40.02 -30.59
N ASP A 164 8.09 40.82 -30.18
CA ASP A 164 8.08 42.24 -30.50
C ASP A 164 8.63 42.43 -31.92
N LEU A 165 7.95 43.33 -32.64
CA LEU A 165 8.01 43.68 -34.07
C LEU A 165 9.40 43.97 -34.63
#